data_AF-A0A7U9SFP4-F1
#
_entry.id   AF-A0A7U9SFP4-F1
#
_cell.length_a   1.000
_cell.length_b   1.000
_cell.length_c   1.000
_cell.angle_alpha   90.00
_cell.angle_beta   90.00
_cell.angle_gamma   90.00
#
_symmetry.space_group_name_H-M   'P 1'
#
loop_
_entity.id
_entity.type
_entity.pdbx_description
1 polymer ?
#
loop_
_entity_poly.entity_id
_entity_poly.type
_entity_poly.pdbx_seq_one_letter_code
_entity_poly.pdbx_strand_id
1 'polypeptide(L)' 'MEFKETLWKARGYDRKAMMEIIEMYRPLMIKYAVVNGRFDEDLYQEFVYTMLQCILKFPIEKYAQGSQADVGLLE' A
#
# COMPACT_ATOMS: atom_id res chain seq x y z
N MET A 1 3.24 13.30 -7.87
CA MET A 1 2.97 13.50 -6.44
C MET A 1 4.02 12.74 -5.65
N GLU A 2 4.34 13.18 -4.44
CA GLU A 2 5.17 12.39 -3.52
C GLU A 2 4.32 11.26 -2.94
N PHE A 3 4.87 10.04 -2.85
CA PHE A 3 4.10 8.83 -2.53
C PHE A 3 3.36 8.94 -1.19
N LYS A 4 3.96 9.59 -0.17
CA LYS A 4 3.33 9.82 1.13
C LYS A 4 2.03 10.61 1.01
N GLU A 5 1.98 11.62 0.15
CA GLU A 5 0.77 12.43 -0.08
C GLU A 5 -0.33 11.59 -0.73
N THR A 6 0.01 10.79 -1.74
CA THR A 6 -0.92 9.85 -2.38
C THR A 6 -1.44 8.82 -1.37
N LEU A 7 -0.57 8.25 -0.55
CA LEU A 7 -0.95 7.29 0.50
C LEU A 7 -1.88 7.92 1.56
N TRP A 8 -1.61 9.16 1.97
CA TRP A 8 -2.45 9.86 2.93
C TRP A 8 -3.85 10.12 2.38
N LYS A 9 -3.97 10.57 1.11
CA LYS A 9 -5.26 10.71 0.42
C LYS A 9 -5.99 9.37 0.29
N ALA A 10 -5.27 8.32 -0.10
CA ALA A 10 -5.83 6.99 -0.26
C ALA A 10 -6.39 6.42 1.06
N ARG A 11 -5.72 6.67 2.21
CA ARG A 11 -6.27 6.35 3.55
C ARG A 11 -7.56 7.10 3.87
N GLY A 12 -7.75 8.28 3.31
CA GLY A 12 -9.01 9.03 3.36
C GLY A 12 -10.11 8.51 2.43
N TYR A 13 -9.98 7.29 1.90
CA TYR A 13 -10.90 6.69 0.91
C TYR A 13 -11.00 7.45 -0.42
N ASP A 14 -9.98 8.25 -0.77
CA ASP A 14 -9.88 8.85 -2.10
C ASP A 14 -9.64 7.74 -3.14
N ARG A 15 -10.69 7.44 -3.91
CA ARG A 15 -10.66 6.37 -4.92
C ARG A 15 -9.59 6.58 -6.00
N LYS A 16 -9.30 7.83 -6.38
CA LYS A 16 -8.27 8.12 -7.39
C LYS A 16 -6.88 7.80 -6.82
N ALA A 17 -6.61 8.23 -5.60
CA ALA A 17 -5.35 7.95 -4.92
C ALA A 17 -5.17 6.45 -4.63
N MET A 18 -6.23 5.75 -4.23
CA MET A 18 -6.22 4.29 -4.07
C MET A 18 -5.89 3.58 -5.39
N MET A 19 -6.52 3.99 -6.50
CA MET A 19 -6.26 3.43 -7.82
C MET A 19 -4.83 3.72 -8.30
N GLU A 20 -4.32 4.92 -8.05
CA GLU A 20 -2.93 5.29 -8.39
C GLU A 20 -1.91 4.36 -7.71
N ILE A 21 -2.13 4.03 -6.44
CA ILE A 21 -1.28 3.08 -5.71
C ILE A 21 -1.44 1.66 -6.28
N ILE A 22 -2.66 1.22 -6.59
CA ILE A 22 -2.88 -0.10 -7.21
C ILE A 22 -2.14 -0.20 -8.55
N GLU A 23 -2.28 0.80 -9.42
CA GLU A 23 -1.63 0.82 -10.74
C GLU A 23 -0.09 0.82 -10.64
N MET A 24 0.46 1.52 -9.65
CA MET A 24 1.91 1.53 -9.39
C MET A 24 2.46 0.11 -9.12
N TYR A 25 1.70 -0.70 -8.38
CA TYR A 25 2.11 -2.06 -8.02
C TYR A 25 1.51 -3.14 -8.91
N ARG A 26 0.64 -2.79 -9.86
CA ARG A 26 -0.03 -3.72 -10.78
C ARG A 26 0.95 -4.66 -11.50
N PRO A 27 2.10 -4.20 -12.03
CA PRO A 27 3.06 -5.11 -12.66
C PRO A 27 3.58 -6.22 -11.73
N LEU A 28 3.75 -5.90 -10.44
CA LEU A 28 4.19 -6.85 -9.42
C LEU A 28 3.10 -7.87 -9.10
N MET A 29 1.85 -7.40 -8.92
CA MET A 29 0.70 -8.26 -8.67
C MET A 29 0.46 -9.22 -9.84
N ILE A 30 0.54 -8.75 -11.07
CA ILE A 30 0.43 -9.60 -12.26
C ILE A 30 1.55 -10.63 -12.31
N LYS A 31 2.81 -10.22 -12.06
CA LYS A 31 3.95 -11.14 -12.07
C LYS A 31 3.74 -12.32 -11.11
N TYR A 32 3.24 -12.07 -9.91
CA TYR A 32 3.03 -13.12 -8.90
C TYR A 32 1.67 -13.83 -9.01
N ALA A 33 0.71 -13.25 -9.73
CA ALA A 33 -0.54 -13.92 -10.05
C ALA A 33 -0.40 -14.94 -11.18
N VAL A 34 0.75 -15.00 -11.85
CA VAL A 34 1.05 -16.07 -12.82
C VAL A 34 1.54 -17.31 -12.08
N VAL A 35 0.67 -18.33 -12.00
CA VAL A 35 0.97 -19.63 -11.38
C VAL A 35 1.03 -20.68 -12.48
N ASN A 36 2.13 -21.44 -12.53
CA ASN A 36 2.36 -22.47 -13.57
C ASN A 36 2.19 -21.95 -15.02
N GLY A 37 2.63 -20.70 -15.27
CA GLY A 37 2.54 -20.07 -16.57
C GLY A 37 1.14 -19.60 -16.98
N ARG A 38 0.15 -19.67 -16.08
CA ARG A 38 -1.20 -19.17 -16.31
C ARG A 38 -1.51 -18.04 -15.34
N PHE A 39 -2.19 -17.01 -15.84
CA PHE A 39 -2.69 -15.94 -14.98
C PHE A 39 -3.86 -16.46 -14.15
N ASP A 40 -3.74 -16.32 -12.83
CA ASP A 40 -4.77 -16.65 -11.87
C ASP A 40 -5.50 -15.34 -11.48
N GLU A 41 -6.72 -15.18 -12.00
CA GLU A 41 -7.54 -13.98 -11.80
C GLU A 41 -7.95 -13.80 -10.33
N ASP A 42 -8.23 -14.89 -9.63
CA ASP A 42 -8.65 -14.88 -8.23
C ASP A 42 -7.48 -14.47 -7.34
N LEU A 43 -6.28 -15.00 -7.60
CA LEU A 43 -5.06 -14.61 -6.89
C LEU A 43 -4.72 -13.12 -7.13
N TYR A 44 -4.90 -12.62 -8.35
CA TYR A 44 -4.71 -11.20 -8.63
C TYR A 44 -5.72 -10.34 -7.86
N GLN A 45 -6.99 -10.74 -7.81
CA GLN A 45 -8.02 -10.03 -7.03
C GLN A 45 -7.68 -10.02 -5.53
N GLU A 46 -7.17 -11.12 -4.98
CA GLU A 46 -6.69 -11.18 -3.59
C GLU A 46 -5.50 -10.26 -3.33
N PHE A 47 -4.57 -10.12 -4.28
CA PHE A 47 -3.50 -9.11 -4.15
C PHE A 47 -4.04 -7.69 -4.15
N VAL A 48 -4.98 -7.37 -5.02
CA VAL A 48 -5.63 -6.05 -5.06
C VAL A 48 -6.35 -5.79 -3.74
N TYR A 49 -7.13 -6.74 -3.25
CA TYR A 49 -7.84 -6.63 -1.97
C TYR A 49 -6.86 -6.45 -0.80
N THR A 50 -5.80 -7.24 -0.75
CA THR A 50 -4.75 -7.13 0.27
C THR A 50 -4.07 -5.77 0.20
N MET A 51 -3.79 -5.25 -1.00
CA MET A 51 -3.21 -3.92 -1.17
C MET A 51 -4.12 -2.82 -0.62
N LEU A 52 -5.43 -2.91 -0.87
CA LEU A 52 -6.42 -2.00 -0.28
C LEU A 52 -6.40 -2.07 1.26
N GLN A 53 -6.32 -3.27 1.83
CA GLN A 53 -6.20 -3.43 3.29
C GLN A 53 -4.89 -2.81 3.81
N CYS A 54 -3.78 -2.99 3.10
CA CYS A 54 -2.49 -2.40 3.45
C CYS A 54 -2.55 -0.86 3.43
N ILE A 55 -3.14 -0.27 2.38
CA ILE A 55 -3.36 1.18 2.28
C ILE A 55 -4.10 1.68 3.53
N LEU A 56 -5.24 1.06 3.86
CA LEU A 56 -6.11 1.51 4.97
C LEU A 56 -5.49 1.30 6.36
N LYS A 57 -4.73 0.21 6.55
CA LYS A 57 -4.18 -0.19 7.85
C LYS A 57 -2.76 0.32 8.10
N PHE A 58 -2.06 0.85 7.09
CA PHE A 58 -0.70 1.33 7.26
C PHE A 58 -0.64 2.46 8.30
N PRO A 59 0.18 2.36 9.37
CA PRO A 59 0.20 3.31 10.48
C PRO A 59 0.98 4.59 10.11
N ILE A 60 0.44 5.38 9.18
CA ILE A 60 1.08 6.58 8.63
C ILE A 60 1.43 7.62 9.70
N GLU A 61 0.69 7.64 10.80
CA GLU A 61 0.87 8.56 11.93
C GLU A 61 2.25 8.37 12.58
N LYS A 62 2.76 7.12 12.63
CA LYS A 62 4.10 6.79 13.13
C LYS A 62 5.23 7.39 12.28
N TYR A 63 4.94 7.74 11.03
CA TYR A 63 5.88 8.27 10.04
C TYR A 63 5.52 9.69 9.60
N ALA A 64 4.47 10.28 10.18
CA ALA A 64 4.05 11.65 9.92
C ALA A 64 4.98 12.65 10.63
N GLN A 65 5.46 12.28 11.82
CA GLN A 65 6.48 13.01 12.57
C GLN A 65 7.84 12.47 12.14
N GLY A 66 8.65 13.30 11.49
CA GLY A 66 10.07 12.96 11.26
C GLY A 66 10.74 12.66 12.60
N SER A 67 11.57 11.61 12.63
CA SER A 67 12.42 11.18 13.75
C SER A 67 12.54 12.16 14.92
N GLN A 68 11.74 11.95 15.96
CA GLN A 68 11.94 12.59 17.28
C GLN A 68 11.51 11.67 18.43
N ALA A 69 11.64 10.35 18.25
CA ALA A 69 11.25 9.34 19.25
C ALA A 69 12.32 8.26 19.48
N ASP A 70 13.61 8.64 19.41
CA ASP A 70 14.74 7.78 19.82
C ASP A 70 15.54 8.41 20.99
N VAL A 71 14.87 9.26 21.78
CA VAL A 71 15.41 9.80 23.04
C VAL A 71 14.37 9.54 24.13
N GLY A 72 14.39 8.35 24.74
CA GLY A 72 13.49 8.08 25.85
C GLY A 72 13.29 6.63 26.30
N LEU A 73 14.16 5.69 25.94
CA LEU A 73 14.14 4.33 26.51
C LEU A 73 15.52 3.94 27.04
N LEU A 74 16.01 4.76 27.97
CA LEU A 74 17.01 4.39 28.97
C LEU A 74 16.60 5.07 30.28
N GLU A 75 15.60 4.50 30.95
CA GLU A 75 15.48 4.51 32.42
C GLU A 75 15.20 3.09 32.90
#